data_AF-A0A258CS66-F1
#
_entry.id   AF-A0A258CS66-F1
#
_cell.length_a   1.000
_cell.length_b   1.000
_cell.length_c   1.000
_cell.angle_alpha   90.00
_cell.angle_beta   90.00
_cell.angle_gamma   90.00
#
_symmetry.space_group_name_H-M   'P 1'
#
loop_
_entity.id
_entity.type
_entity.pdbx_description
1 polymer ?
#
loop_
_entity_poly.entity_id
_entity_poly.type
_entity_poly.pdbx_seq_one_letter_code
_entity_poly.pdbx_strand_id
1 'polypeptide(L)'
;MDWSLAERRKEPGALQAELFAAFAKLSRRAQALAAFGVAGPARPIAVSAPAVLAFLRDEGARPFLCLANVSDAPQEVDLPPEFVQGAQDVLDDGPSPAGRIRLPPYGVQWLVAR
;
A
#
# COMPACT_ATOMS: atom_id res chain seq x y z
N MET A 1 23.64 -0.40 -17.28
CA MET A 1 22.17 -0.48 -17.37
C MET A 1 21.82 -1.39 -18.53
N ASP A 2 20.93 -2.36 -18.35
CA ASP A 2 20.50 -3.26 -19.41
C ASP A 2 19.30 -2.64 -20.16
N TRP A 3 19.63 -1.93 -21.25
CA TRP A 3 18.62 -1.25 -22.08
C TRP A 3 17.75 -2.22 -22.87
N SER A 4 18.27 -3.41 -23.17
CA SER A 4 17.52 -4.42 -23.91
C SER A 4 16.34 -4.95 -23.08
N LEU A 5 16.56 -5.24 -21.79
CA LEU A 5 15.50 -5.60 -20.85
C LEU A 5 14.54 -4.43 -20.60
N ALA A 6 15.06 -3.21 -20.52
CA ALA A 6 14.23 -2.03 -20.28
C ALA A 6 13.21 -1.79 -21.40
N GLU A 7 13.55 -2.04 -22.66
CA GLU A 7 12.62 -1.87 -23.79
C GLU A 7 11.45 -2.85 -23.74
N ARG A 8 11.64 -4.04 -23.15
CA ARG A 8 10.58 -5.04 -22.98
C ARG A 8 9.43 -4.60 -22.06
N ARG A 9 9.58 -3.49 -21.33
CA ARG A 9 8.47 -2.88 -20.57
C ARG A 9 7.29 -2.43 -21.43
N LYS A 10 7.50 -2.33 -22.74
CA LYS A 10 6.49 -1.95 -23.75
C LYS A 10 5.87 -3.17 -24.44
N GLU A 11 6.39 -4.38 -24.20
CA GLU A 11 5.91 -5.62 -24.83
C GLU A 11 4.69 -6.17 -24.06
N PRO A 12 3.51 -6.28 -24.68
CA PRO A 12 2.34 -6.86 -24.02
C PRO A 12 2.60 -8.31 -23.56
N GLY A 13 2.25 -8.62 -22.31
CA GLY A 13 2.42 -9.95 -21.72
C GLY A 13 3.83 -10.30 -21.26
N ALA A 14 4.81 -9.39 -21.41
CA ALA A 14 6.13 -9.58 -20.83
C ALA A 14 6.13 -9.27 -19.32
N LEU A 15 6.84 -10.07 -18.53
CA LEU A 15 7.06 -9.82 -17.09
C LEU A 15 7.58 -8.39 -16.83
N GLN A 16 8.47 -7.89 -17.70
CA GLN A 16 9.02 -6.54 -17.60
C GLN A 16 7.94 -5.47 -17.73
N ALA A 17 6.94 -5.68 -18.58
CA ALA A 17 5.81 -4.76 -18.73
C ALA A 17 4.93 -4.76 -17.49
N GLU A 18 4.64 -5.94 -16.92
CA GLU A 18 3.85 -6.08 -15.69
C GLU A 18 4.56 -5.42 -14.49
N LEU A 19 5.83 -5.72 -14.26
CA LEU A 19 6.62 -5.14 -13.19
C LEU A 19 6.73 -3.62 -13.34
N PHE A 20 7.06 -3.14 -14.53
CA PHE A 20 7.16 -1.71 -14.78
C PHE A 20 5.82 -0.99 -14.55
N ALA A 21 4.71 -1.58 -15.01
CA ALA A 21 3.38 -1.02 -14.79
C ALA A 21 3.03 -0.98 -13.29
N ALA A 22 3.36 -2.03 -12.53
CA ALA A 22 3.16 -2.08 -11.08
C ALA A 22 3.96 -0.99 -10.36
N PHE A 23 5.27 -0.87 -10.63
CA PHE A 23 6.09 0.19 -10.03
C PHE A 23 5.67 1.59 -10.46
N ALA A 24 5.29 1.78 -11.73
CA ALA A 24 4.78 3.06 -12.21
C ALA A 24 3.46 3.43 -11.52
N LYS A 25 2.58 2.46 -11.25
CA LYS A 25 1.37 2.66 -10.45
C LYS A 25 1.72 3.07 -9.02
N LEU A 26 2.61 2.35 -8.35
CA LEU A 26 3.08 2.69 -6.99
C LEU A 26 3.60 4.13 -6.92
N SER A 27 4.45 4.52 -7.88
CA SER A 27 5.01 5.88 -7.94
C SER A 27 3.93 6.95 -8.12
N ARG A 28 2.94 6.72 -9.00
CA ARG A 28 1.82 7.66 -9.18
C ARG A 28 0.97 7.79 -7.91
N ARG A 29 0.67 6.67 -7.23
CA ARG A 29 -0.09 6.69 -5.97
C ARG A 29 0.70 7.37 -4.85
N ALA A 30 2.00 7.11 -4.76
CA ALA A 30 2.87 7.75 -3.77
C ALA A 30 2.89 9.28 -3.95
N GLN A 31 2.95 9.78 -5.19
CA GLN A 31 2.85 11.21 -5.48
C GLN A 31 1.48 11.78 -5.09
N ALA A 32 0.40 11.03 -5.31
CA ALA A 32 -0.95 11.44 -4.95
C ALA A 32 -1.19 11.53 -3.44
N LEU A 33 -0.37 10.90 -2.59
CA LEU A 33 -0.47 11.01 -1.12
C LEU A 33 -0.40 12.46 -0.63
N ALA A 34 0.35 13.32 -1.32
CA ALA A 34 0.43 14.75 -0.97
C ALA A 34 -0.93 15.46 -1.14
N ALA A 35 -1.74 15.07 -2.12
CA ALA A 35 -3.08 15.63 -2.31
C ALA A 35 -4.07 15.23 -1.20
N PHE A 36 -3.78 14.14 -0.48
CA PHE A 36 -4.49 13.75 0.73
C PHE A 36 -3.96 14.46 2.00
N GLY A 37 -2.92 15.28 1.88
CA GLY A 37 -2.29 15.97 3.00
C GLY A 37 -1.49 15.04 3.91
N VAL A 38 -1.09 13.86 3.44
CA VAL A 38 -0.26 12.92 4.22
C VAL A 38 1.14 13.49 4.42
N ALA A 39 1.55 13.65 5.68
CA ALA A 39 2.82 14.24 6.05
C ALA A 39 3.44 13.53 7.27
N GLY A 40 4.68 13.89 7.59
CA GLY A 40 5.43 13.32 8.71
C GLY A 40 6.21 12.04 8.37
N PRO A 41 7.07 11.60 9.31
CA PRO A 41 7.87 10.40 9.19
C PRO A 41 7.02 9.14 9.30
N ALA A 42 7.54 8.02 8.79
CA ALA A 42 6.93 6.71 8.99
C ALA A 42 7.18 6.25 10.43
N ARG A 43 6.11 6.15 11.23
CA ARG A 43 6.17 5.66 12.61
C ARG A 43 5.69 4.20 12.66
N PRO A 44 6.54 3.23 12.99
CA PRO A 44 6.13 1.83 13.05
C PRO A 44 5.05 1.63 14.11
N ILE A 45 4.11 0.73 13.83
CA ILE A 45 3.09 0.29 14.79
C ILE A 45 3.04 -1.23 14.86
N ALA A 46 2.62 -1.74 16.01
CA ALA A 46 2.28 -3.15 16.15
C ALA A 46 0.87 -3.40 15.60
N VAL A 47 0.67 -4.55 14.96
CA VAL A 47 -0.63 -5.05 14.50
C VAL A 47 -0.81 -6.51 14.93
N SER A 48 -2.03 -7.06 14.81
CA SER A 48 -2.32 -8.43 15.27
C SER A 48 -1.55 -9.54 14.53
N ALA A 49 -1.08 -9.28 13.30
CA ALA A 49 -0.30 -10.24 12.53
C ALA A 49 1.22 -9.94 12.59
N PRO A 50 2.05 -10.85 13.13
CA PRO A 50 3.50 -10.61 13.27
C PRO A 50 4.26 -10.61 11.93
N ALA A 51 3.68 -11.22 10.90
CA ALA A 51 4.23 -11.22 9.54
C ALA A 51 3.81 -9.99 8.72
N VAL A 52 3.21 -8.98 9.36
CA VAL A 52 2.82 -7.73 8.70
C VAL A 52 3.65 -6.57 9.24
N LEU A 53 4.38 -5.93 8.34
CA LEU A 53 5.01 -4.66 8.61
C LEU A 53 3.94 -3.57 8.50
N ALA A 54 3.84 -2.73 9.54
CA ALA A 54 2.87 -1.65 9.61
C ALA A 54 3.51 -0.35 10.07
N PHE A 55 3.15 0.77 9.43
CA PHE A 55 3.55 2.10 9.88
C PHE A 55 2.51 3.17 9.56
N LEU A 56 2.51 4.21 10.40
CA LEU A 56 1.67 5.40 10.27
C LEU A 56 2.44 6.61 9.77
N ARG A 57 1.74 7.54 9.13
CA ARG A 57 2.14 8.92 8.92
C ARG A 57 0.95 9.80 9.28
N ASP A 58 1.01 10.45 10.43
CA ASP A 58 -0.13 11.06 11.12
C ASP A 58 0.07 12.56 11.45
N GLU A 59 1.16 13.18 10.99
CA GLU A 59 1.41 14.62 11.17
C GLU A 59 0.75 15.50 10.08
N GLY A 60 0.01 14.88 9.16
CA GLY A 60 -0.66 15.51 8.05
C GLY A 60 -2.13 15.86 8.31
N ALA A 61 -2.82 16.33 7.28
CA ALA A 61 -4.26 16.60 7.35
C ALA A 61 -5.09 15.32 7.50
N ARG A 62 -4.62 14.22 6.90
CA ARG A 62 -5.26 12.90 6.98
C ARG A 62 -4.22 11.84 7.37
N PRO A 63 -4.50 11.03 8.41
CA PRO A 63 -3.64 9.90 8.78
C PRO A 63 -3.53 8.87 7.66
N PHE A 64 -2.31 8.36 7.47
CA PHE A 64 -2.00 7.31 6.52
C PHE A 64 -1.48 6.07 7.25
N LEU A 65 -1.93 4.89 6.82
CA LEU A 65 -1.46 3.58 7.29
C LEU A 65 -0.99 2.74 6.09
N CYS A 66 0.24 2.26 6.18
CA CYS A 66 0.77 1.23 5.29
C CYS A 66 0.75 -0.12 6.01
N LEU A 67 0.25 -1.15 5.33
CA LEU A 67 0.28 -2.54 5.76
C LEU A 67 0.93 -3.38 4.66
N ALA A 68 1.99 -4.10 4.98
CA ALA A 68 2.70 -4.96 4.04
C ALA A 68 2.89 -6.35 4.65
N ASN A 69 2.29 -7.36 4.04
CA ASN A 69 2.55 -8.75 4.38
C ASN A 69 3.94 -9.13 3.86
N VAL A 70 4.83 -9.55 4.74
CA VAL A 70 6.20 -9.97 4.38
C VAL A 70 6.35 -11.50 4.31
N SER A 71 5.24 -12.24 4.35
CA SER A 71 5.20 -13.70 4.23
C SER A 71 4.58 -14.17 2.92
N ASP A 72 4.82 -15.45 2.61
CA ASP A 72 4.21 -16.20 1.51
C ASP A 72 2.82 -16.76 1.84
N ALA A 73 2.31 -16.51 3.05
CA ALA A 73 0.98 -16.91 3.49
C ALA A 73 0.05 -15.69 3.64
N PRO A 74 -1.26 -15.82 3.34
CA PRO A 74 -2.22 -14.75 3.63
C PRO A 74 -2.23 -14.37 5.12
N GLN A 75 -2.39 -13.08 5.42
CA GLN A 75 -2.45 -12.57 6.79
C GLN A 75 -3.77 -11.83 7.02
N GLU A 76 -4.34 -11.98 8.22
CA GLU A 76 -5.47 -11.17 8.68
C GLU A 76 -5.00 -10.13 9.67
N VAL A 77 -5.43 -8.89 9.48
CA VAL A 77 -5.01 -7.75 10.31
C VAL A 77 -6.23 -6.97 10.77
N ASP A 78 -6.32 -6.75 12.07
CA ASP A 78 -7.29 -5.82 12.65
C ASP A 78 -6.77 -4.39 12.47
N LEU A 79 -7.63 -3.52 11.96
CA LEU A 79 -7.29 -2.12 11.71
C LEU A 79 -7.35 -1.29 13.00
N PRO A 80 -6.45 -0.31 13.16
CA PRO A 80 -6.58 0.68 14.22
C PRO A 80 -7.93 1.42 14.12
N PRO A 81 -8.54 1.86 15.24
CA PRO A 81 -9.87 2.46 15.27
C PRO A 81 -10.10 3.57 14.23
N GLU A 82 -9.10 4.42 14.00
CA GLU A 82 -9.14 5.53 13.04
C GLU A 82 -9.28 5.08 11.56
N PHE A 83 -8.97 3.81 11.25
CA PHE A 83 -9.09 3.23 9.91
C PHE A 83 -10.27 2.25 9.75
N VAL A 84 -11.04 1.98 10.81
CA VAL A 84 -12.15 1.01 10.77
C VAL A 84 -13.33 1.50 9.94
N GLN A 85 -13.54 2.82 9.87
CA GLN A 85 -14.67 3.41 9.15
C GLN A 85 -14.20 4.51 8.19
N GLY A 86 -14.59 4.38 6.92
CA GLY A 86 -14.41 5.44 5.93
C GLY A 86 -12.97 5.61 5.44
N ALA A 87 -12.02 4.78 5.88
CA ALA A 87 -10.67 4.74 5.32
C ALA A 87 -10.72 4.38 3.83
N GLN A 88 -9.94 5.08 3.02
CA GLN A 88 -9.83 4.83 1.59
C GLN A 88 -8.57 4.01 1.30
N ASP A 89 -8.69 2.94 0.53
CA ASP A 89 -7.53 2.31 -0.10
C ASP A 89 -7.06 3.18 -1.25
N VAL A 90 -5.92 3.84 -1.07
CA VAL A 90 -5.35 4.77 -2.06
C VAL A 90 -4.38 4.10 -3.03
N LEU A 91 -4.13 2.80 -2.88
CA LEU A 91 -3.30 2.04 -3.80
C LEU A 91 -4.12 1.50 -4.98
N ASP A 92 -5.24 0.87 -4.66
CA ASP A 92 -6.09 0.17 -5.61
C ASP A 92 -7.48 0.79 -5.78
N ASP A 93 -7.79 1.88 -5.06
CA ASP A 93 -9.13 2.48 -4.98
C ASP A 93 -10.19 1.46 -4.56
N GLY A 94 -9.77 0.46 -3.77
CA GLY A 94 -10.62 -0.58 -3.21
C GLY A 94 -11.62 -0.03 -2.18
N PRO A 95 -12.68 -0.79 -1.88
CA PRO A 95 -13.68 -0.39 -0.89
C PRO A 95 -13.04 -0.21 0.49
N SER A 96 -13.66 0.66 1.30
CA SER A 96 -13.24 0.86 2.69
C SER A 96 -13.32 -0.46 3.46
N PRO A 97 -12.23 -0.90 4.10
CA PRO A 97 -12.23 -2.14 4.85
C PRO A 97 -13.06 -2.05 6.13
N ALA A 98 -13.82 -3.10 6.44
CA ALA A 98 -14.70 -3.16 7.61
C ALA A 98 -13.96 -3.60 8.88
N GLY A 99 -12.94 -2.85 9.27
CA GLY A 99 -12.17 -3.06 10.52
C GLY A 99 -11.21 -4.24 10.55
N ARG A 100 -11.32 -5.21 9.64
CA ARG A 100 -10.33 -6.25 9.40
C ARG A 100 -10.02 -6.36 7.91
N ILE A 101 -8.75 -6.57 7.58
CA ILE A 101 -8.30 -6.82 6.21
C ILE A 101 -7.63 -8.18 6.10
N ARG A 102 -7.74 -8.77 4.91
CA ARG A 102 -6.97 -9.95 4.51
C ARG A 102 -5.96 -9.54 3.46
N LEU A 103 -4.67 -9.59 3.81
CA LEU A 103 -3.58 -9.35 2.88
C LEU A 103 -3.19 -10.67 2.21
N PRO A 104 -3.09 -10.73 0.86
CA PRO A 104 -2.53 -11.90 0.19
C PRO A 104 -1.03 -12.05 0.50
N PRO A 105 -0.40 -13.18 0.14
CA PRO A 105 1.05 -13.33 0.16
C PRO A 105 1.73 -12.14 -0.51
N TYR A 106 2.68 -11.51 0.19
CA TYR A 106 3.40 -10.32 -0.28
C TYR A 106 2.51 -9.11 -0.66
N GLY A 107 1.26 -9.11 -0.21
CA GLY A 107 0.30 -8.05 -0.45
C GLY A 107 0.61 -6.78 0.34
N VAL A 108 0.26 -5.64 -0.24
CA VAL A 108 0.39 -4.32 0.38
C VAL A 108 -0.94 -3.58 0.26
N GLN A 109 -1.29 -2.83 1.30
CA GLN A 109 -2.45 -1.94 1.30
C GLN A 109 -2.10 -0.60 1.92
N TRP A 110 -2.55 0.48 1.29
CA TRP A 110 -2.33 1.86 1.73
C TRP A 110 -3.68 2.48 2.06
N LEU A 111 -3.88 2.82 3.32
CA LEU A 111 -5.13 3.39 3.82
C LEU A 111 -4.93 4.85 4.20
N VAL A 112 -5.90 5.69 3.87
CA VAL A 112 -5.97 7.08 4.37
C VAL A 112 -7.30 7.25 5.10
N ALA A 113 -7.26 7.61 6.38
CA ALA A 113 -8.46 7.90 7.18
C ALA A 113 -9.18 9.14 6.63
N ARG A 114 -10.48 9.30 6.88
CA ARG A 114 -11.25 10.46 6.42
C ARG A 114 -10.92 11.73 7.19
#